data_AF-X8HD01-F1
#
_entry.id   AF-X8HD01-F1
#
_cell.length_a   1.000
_cell.length_b   1.000
_cell.length_c   1.000
_cell.angle_alpha   90.00
_cell.angle_beta   90.00
_cell.angle_gamma   90.00
#
_symmetry.space_group_name_H-M   'P 1'
#
loop_
_entity.id
_entity.type
_entity.pdbx_description
1 polymer ?
#
loop_
_entity_poly.entity_id
_entity_poly.type
_entity_poly.pdbx_seq_one_letter_code
_entity_poly.pdbx_strand_id
1 'polypeptide(L)'
;MATDTILDFYDALDFEIIDFDGYDTLFVELLDDGTYATVSDDDGHMPDTLDTPIVFNVYDDTDSFQWSVSLNDSYQLQALLEEHTSTEDFLNALQMIRTENIENYQ
;
A
#
# COMPACT_ATOMS: atom_id res chain seq x y z
N MET A 1 2.33 -9.43 -19.95
CA MET A 1 1.03 -8.83 -20.29
C MET A 1 0.25 -8.44 -19.03
N ALA A 2 -0.07 -9.36 -18.10
CA ALA A 2 -0.72 -8.96 -16.83
C ALA A 2 0.24 -8.23 -15.89
N THR A 3 1.47 -8.73 -15.74
CA THR A 3 2.53 -8.10 -14.94
C THR A 3 2.84 -6.69 -15.42
N ASP A 4 2.99 -6.48 -16.74
CA ASP A 4 3.26 -5.14 -17.30
C ASP A 4 2.17 -4.12 -16.93
N THR A 5 0.88 -4.52 -16.94
CA THR A 5 -0.23 -3.63 -16.55
C THR A 5 -0.19 -3.23 -15.08
N ILE A 6 0.24 -4.15 -14.20
CA ILE A 6 0.32 -3.89 -12.76
C ILE A 6 1.49 -2.95 -12.48
N LEU A 7 2.63 -3.19 -13.12
CA LEU A 7 3.79 -2.31 -13.01
C LEU A 7 3.48 -0.91 -13.54
N ASP A 8 2.89 -0.80 -14.73
CA ASP A 8 2.49 0.49 -15.31
C ASP A 8 1.50 1.24 -14.40
N PHE A 9 0.61 0.52 -13.70
CA PHE A 9 -0.35 1.11 -12.76
C PHE A 9 0.35 1.68 -11.53
N TYR A 10 1.24 0.91 -10.91
CA TYR A 10 1.94 1.31 -9.70
C TYR A 10 3.03 2.36 -9.96
N ASP A 11 3.71 2.28 -11.10
CA ASP A 11 4.67 3.30 -11.56
C ASP A 11 3.99 4.67 -11.73
N ALA A 12 2.75 4.70 -12.24
CA ALA A 12 1.96 5.92 -12.34
C ALA A 12 1.53 6.52 -10.98
N LEU A 13 1.62 5.74 -9.91
CA LEU A 13 1.34 6.14 -8.52
C LEU A 13 2.63 6.40 -7.71
N ASP A 14 3.78 6.50 -8.39
CA ASP A 14 5.11 6.67 -7.80
C ASP A 14 5.57 5.50 -6.90
N PHE A 15 5.06 4.28 -7.14
CA PHE A 15 5.55 3.07 -6.48
C PHE A 15 6.68 2.43 -7.25
N GLU A 16 7.68 1.95 -6.52
CA GLU A 16 8.82 1.19 -7.05
C GLU A 16 8.76 -0.27 -6.62
N ILE A 17 9.28 -1.19 -7.43
CA ILE A 17 9.45 -2.59 -7.01
C ILE A 17 10.76 -2.71 -6.25
N ILE A 18 10.70 -3.29 -5.06
CA ILE A 18 11.88 -3.62 -4.26
C ILE A 18 11.86 -5.10 -3.86
N ASP A 19 13.05 -5.66 -3.63
CA ASP A 19 13.18 -6.92 -2.89
C ASP A 19 13.09 -6.62 -1.40
N PHE A 20 12.04 -7.11 -0.75
CA PHE A 20 11.83 -6.98 0.69
C PHE A 20 11.64 -8.37 1.29
N ASP A 21 12.54 -8.76 2.21
CA ASP A 21 12.56 -10.09 2.82
C ASP A 21 12.57 -11.27 1.81
N GLY A 22 13.13 -11.05 0.61
CA GLY A 22 13.22 -12.05 -0.46
C GLY A 22 11.98 -12.15 -1.35
N TYR A 23 11.08 -11.18 -1.24
CA TYR A 23 9.88 -11.04 -2.08
C TYR A 23 9.89 -9.72 -2.83
N ASP A 24 9.47 -9.76 -4.10
CA ASP A 24 9.18 -8.55 -4.87
C ASP A 24 7.90 -7.91 -4.30
N THR A 25 8.04 -6.71 -3.72
CA THR A 25 6.94 -5.91 -3.17
C THR A 25 6.98 -4.50 -3.74
N LEU A 26 5.88 -3.78 -3.63
CA LEU A 26 5.78 -2.41 -4.10
C LEU A 26 6.14 -1.47 -2.93
N PHE A 27 6.89 -0.42 -3.20
CA PHE A 27 7.42 0.51 -2.21
C PHE A 27 7.06 1.94 -2.58
N VAL A 28 6.74 2.77 -1.59
CA VAL A 28 6.56 4.21 -1.76
C VAL A 28 7.07 4.95 -0.52
N GLU A 29 7.78 6.05 -0.74
CA GLU A 29 8.14 6.99 0.34
C GLU A 29 6.92 7.88 0.65
N LEU A 30 6.54 7.98 1.92
CA LEU A 30 5.34 8.71 2.33
C LEU A 30 5.67 10.13 2.80
N LEU A 31 6.69 10.27 3.63
CA LEU A 31 7.03 11.52 4.32
C LEU A 31 8.54 11.79 4.25
N ASP A 32 8.91 13.07 4.29
CA ASP A 32 10.31 13.53 4.27
C ASP A 32 11.14 13.07 5.49
N ASP A 33 10.51 12.46 6.50
CA ASP A 33 11.18 11.93 7.68
C ASP A 33 11.70 10.50 7.50
N GLY A 34 11.49 9.89 6.33
CA GLY A 34 11.89 8.52 6.02
C GLY A 34 10.79 7.48 6.28
N THR A 35 9.59 7.89 6.69
CA THR A 35 8.43 7.00 6.74
C THR A 35 8.09 6.52 5.34
N TYR A 36 7.96 5.21 5.18
CA TYR A 36 7.64 4.58 3.90
C TYR A 36 6.56 3.52 4.05
N ALA A 37 6.01 3.09 2.93
CA ALA A 37 5.08 1.98 2.89
C ALA A 37 5.48 0.92 1.87
N THR A 38 5.06 -0.31 2.15
CA THR A 38 5.06 -1.40 1.18
C THR A 38 3.64 -1.86 0.87
N VAL A 39 3.41 -2.29 -0.37
CA VAL A 39 2.14 -2.84 -0.84
C VAL A 39 2.39 -4.23 -1.41
N SER A 40 1.70 -5.20 -0.82
CA SER A 40 1.73 -6.60 -1.22
C SER A 40 0.33 -7.18 -1.28
N ASP A 41 0.18 -8.40 -1.77
CA ASP A 41 -0.96 -9.26 -1.48
C ASP A 41 -0.89 -9.83 -0.04
N ASP A 42 -1.85 -10.68 0.30
CA ASP A 42 -1.94 -11.33 1.61
C ASP A 42 -0.76 -12.29 1.92
N ASP A 43 -0.03 -12.76 0.90
CA ASP A 43 1.12 -13.65 1.05
C ASP A 43 2.46 -12.88 1.09
N GLY A 44 2.44 -11.55 0.94
CA GLY A 44 3.62 -10.69 0.96
C GLY A 44 4.28 -10.47 -0.40
N HIS A 45 3.66 -10.93 -1.48
CA HIS A 45 4.12 -10.77 -2.85
C HIS A 45 3.47 -9.56 -3.53
N MET A 46 4.02 -9.12 -4.66
CA MET A 46 3.29 -8.20 -5.54
C MET A 46 1.95 -8.82 -5.95
N PRO A 47 0.83 -8.06 -5.93
CA PRO A 47 -0.46 -8.58 -6.35
C PRO A 47 -0.43 -9.11 -7.79
N ASP A 48 -1.03 -10.29 -8.01
CA ASP A 48 -1.13 -10.94 -9.32
C ASP A 48 -2.03 -10.18 -10.32
N THR A 49 -3.00 -9.41 -9.82
CA THR A 49 -3.94 -8.59 -10.60
C THR A 49 -4.32 -7.32 -9.84
N LEU A 50 -4.81 -6.29 -10.54
CA LEU A 50 -5.29 -5.05 -9.91
C LEU A 50 -6.55 -5.25 -9.05
N ASP A 51 -7.28 -6.35 -9.24
CA ASP A 51 -8.45 -6.74 -8.44
C ASP A 51 -8.08 -7.62 -7.23
N THR A 52 -6.79 -7.97 -7.08
CA THR A 52 -6.31 -8.76 -5.94
C THR A 52 -6.33 -7.86 -4.70
N PRO A 53 -6.89 -8.32 -3.56
CA PRO A 53 -6.78 -7.62 -2.29
C PRO A 53 -5.33 -7.34 -1.94
N ILE A 54 -5.08 -6.16 -1.40
CA ILE A 54 -3.72 -5.71 -1.07
C ILE A 54 -3.63 -5.35 0.41
N VAL A 55 -2.43 -5.52 0.95
CA VAL A 55 -2.04 -5.10 2.28
C VAL A 55 -1.09 -3.92 2.14
N PHE A 56 -1.49 -2.78 2.67
CA PHE A 56 -0.66 -1.59 2.78
C PHE A 56 0.01 -1.57 4.15
N ASN A 57 1.34 -1.69 4.18
CA ASN A 57 2.15 -1.76 5.39
C ASN A 57 2.95 -0.48 5.55
N VAL A 58 2.98 0.10 6.74
CA VAL A 58 3.72 1.35 7.04
C VAL A 58 4.87 1.07 8.00
N TYR A 59 6.02 1.64 7.67
CA TYR A 59 7.28 1.53 8.41
C TYR A 59 7.85 2.91 8.69
N ASP A 60 8.61 3.03 9.77
CA ASP A 60 9.38 4.25 10.07
C ASP A 60 10.79 4.20 9.45
N ASP A 61 11.56 5.27 9.65
CA ASP A 61 12.93 5.45 9.16
C ASP A 61 13.95 4.46 9.75
N THR A 62 13.53 3.62 10.70
CA THR A 62 14.34 2.59 11.34
C THR A 62 13.98 1.17 10.90
N ASP A 63 13.24 1.04 9.80
CA ASP A 63 12.69 -0.21 9.26
C ASP A 63 11.72 -0.90 10.24
N SER A 64 11.16 -0.17 11.22
CA SER A 64 10.24 -0.72 12.20
C SER A 64 8.81 -0.65 11.69
N PHE A 65 8.14 -1.81 11.68
CA PHE A 65 6.71 -1.90 11.36
C PHE A 65 5.86 -1.08 12.34
N GLN A 66 4.99 -0.23 11.80
CA GLN A 66 4.08 0.62 12.57
C GLN A 66 2.66 0.05 12.57
N TRP A 67 2.08 -0.14 11.38
CA TRP A 67 0.72 -0.67 11.20
C TRP A 67 0.50 -1.10 9.75
N SER A 68 -0.58 -1.85 9.53
CA SER A 68 -1.05 -2.21 8.20
C SER A 68 -2.57 -2.11 8.07
N VAL A 69 -3.04 -2.04 6.83
CA VAL A 69 -4.45 -2.09 6.47
C VAL A 69 -4.65 -2.90 5.19
N SER A 70 -5.65 -3.78 5.19
CA SER A 70 -6.09 -4.48 3.99
C SER A 70 -7.09 -3.62 3.22
N LEU A 71 -6.85 -3.49 1.91
CA LEU A 71 -7.73 -2.85 0.94
C LEU A 71 -8.31 -3.93 0.01
N ASN A 72 -9.46 -3.64 -0.59
CA ASN A 72 -10.16 -4.59 -1.44
C ASN A 72 -9.41 -4.88 -2.75
N ASP A 73 -8.75 -3.86 -3.31
CA ASP A 73 -8.06 -3.92 -4.60
C ASP A 73 -7.11 -2.71 -4.76
N SER A 74 -6.30 -2.73 -5.83
CA SER A 74 -5.36 -1.65 -6.17
C SER A 74 -6.07 -0.35 -6.55
N TYR A 75 -7.30 -0.41 -7.05
CA TYR A 75 -8.07 0.78 -7.44
C TYR A 75 -8.57 1.56 -6.22
N GLN A 76 -8.87 0.88 -5.11
CA GLN A 76 -9.19 1.54 -3.84
C GLN A 76 -8.00 2.38 -3.35
N LEU A 77 -6.78 1.86 -3.47
CA LEU A 77 -5.57 2.62 -3.13
C LEU A 77 -5.40 3.85 -4.03
N GLN A 78 -5.56 3.68 -5.35
CA GLN A 78 -5.51 4.79 -6.29
C GLN A 78 -6.55 5.86 -5.94
N ALA A 79 -7.80 5.47 -5.68
CA ALA A 79 -8.86 6.41 -5.36
C ALA A 79 -8.55 7.23 -4.09
N LEU A 80 -7.97 6.59 -3.07
CA LEU A 80 -7.53 7.27 -1.85
C LEU A 80 -6.39 8.25 -2.12
N LEU A 81 -5.41 7.88 -2.94
CA LEU A 81 -4.31 8.78 -3.34
C LEU A 81 -4.81 9.97 -4.17
N GLU A 82 -5.80 9.77 -5.05
CA GLU A 82 -6.38 10.84 -5.87
C GLU A 82 -7.33 11.75 -5.07
N GLU A 83 -8.04 11.21 -4.07
CA GLU A 83 -8.97 11.96 -3.22
C GLU A 83 -8.24 12.88 -2.22
N HIS A 84 -7.05 12.49 -1.77
CA HIS A 84 -6.29 13.19 -0.74
C HIS A 84 -5.08 13.93 -1.32
N THR A 85 -5.09 15.26 -1.20
CA THR A 85 -4.00 16.11 -1.71
C THR A 85 -2.74 16.09 -0.83
N SER A 86 -2.85 15.61 0.41
CA SER A 86 -1.76 15.55 1.39
C SER A 86 -1.56 14.12 1.89
N THR A 87 -0.31 13.68 2.06
CA THR A 87 0.01 12.36 2.64
C THR A 87 -0.65 12.18 4.01
N GLU A 88 -0.68 13.22 4.85
CA GLU A 88 -1.32 13.14 6.17
C GLU A 88 -2.82 12.80 6.08
N ASP A 89 -3.55 13.40 5.13
CA ASP A 89 -4.98 13.12 4.92
C ASP A 89 -5.19 11.69 4.39
N PHE A 90 -4.33 11.26 3.47
CA PHE A 90 -4.30 9.89 2.95
C PHE A 90 -4.08 8.85 4.06
N LEU A 91 -3.07 9.06 4.92
CA LEU A 91 -2.78 8.15 6.04
C LEU A 91 -3.92 8.14 7.08
N ASN A 92 -4.58 9.28 7.32
CA ASN A 92 -5.75 9.34 8.18
C ASN A 92 -6.92 8.53 7.60
N ALA A 93 -7.17 8.60 6.28
CA ALA A 93 -8.20 7.80 5.63
C ALA A 93 -7.91 6.29 5.71
N LEU A 94 -6.66 5.88 5.51
CA LEU A 94 -6.25 4.49 5.70
C LEU A 94 -6.46 4.01 7.15
N GLN A 95 -6.16 4.84 8.14
CA GLN A 95 -6.40 4.52 9.55
C GLN A 95 -7.90 4.40 9.90
N MET A 96 -8.77 5.17 9.23
CA MET A 96 -10.22 5.00 9.36
C MET A 96 -10.66 3.65 8.81
N ILE A 97 -10.23 3.28 7.60
CA ILE A 97 -10.52 1.96 7.00
C ILE A 97 -10.02 0.84 7.90
N ARG A 98 -8.83 0.97 8.48
CA ARG A 98 -8.29 0.00 9.44
C ARG A 98 -9.21 -0.16 10.66
N THR A 99 -9.74 0.93 11.19
CA THR A 99 -10.69 0.90 12.31
C THR A 99 -11.98 0.20 11.91
N GLU A 100 -12.54 0.53 10.75
CA GLU A 100 -13.76 -0.11 10.22
C GLU A 100 -13.55 -1.61 9.98
N ASN A 101 -12.40 -2.01 9.44
CA ASN A 101 -12.05 -3.41 9.26
C ASN A 101 -12.05 -4.14 10.61
N ILE A 102 -11.40 -3.57 11.64
CA ILE A 102 -11.38 -4.15 12.99
C ILE A 102 -12.81 -4.31 13.55
N GLU A 103 -13.67 -3.31 13.39
CA GLU A 103 -15.05 -3.34 13.87
C GLU A 103 -15.91 -4.39 13.14
N ASN A 104 -15.68 -4.61 11.84
CA ASN A 104 -16.40 -5.61 11.05
C ASN A 104 -16.02 -7.06 11.42
N TYR A 105 -14.89 -7.28 12.10
CA TYR A 105 -14.43 -8.59 12.55
C TYR A 105 -14.68 -8.85 14.06
N GLN A 106 -15.45 -8.01 14.76
CA GLN A 106 -15.93 -8.25 16.13
C GLN A 106 -17.34 -8.85 16.19
#